data_AF-A0A224YD06-F1
#
_entry.id   AF-A0A224YD06-F1
#
_cell.length_a   1.000
_cell.length_b   1.000
_cell.length_c   1.000
_cell.angle_alpha   90.00
_cell.angle_beta   90.00
_cell.angle_gamma   90.00
#
_symmetry.space_group_name_H-M   'P 1'
#
loop_
_entity.id
_entity.type
_entity.pdbx_description
1 polymer ?
#
loop_
_entity_poly.entity_id
_entity_poly.type
_entity_poly.pdbx_seq_one_letter_code
_entity_poly.pdbx_strand_id
1 'polypeptide(L)'
;MCSLNLMQGFIFLVITSTVAAGRLGNRSVPSTSGRHGNRNVSRCDALHSLCHYPYECLCFYRLKFGPMSSTWYHYSSFTDECIPGGERFNCNGFPTKTECQRRCNFSRPSQRRKKFS
;
A
#
# COMPACT_ATOMS: atom_id res chain seq x y z
N MET A 1 36.56 -21.78 73.24
CA MET A 1 37.03 -20.69 72.37
C MET A 1 35.86 -20.34 71.46
N CYS A 2 35.27 -19.15 71.64
CA CYS A 2 34.17 -18.64 70.81
C CYS A 2 34.74 -18.07 69.51
N SER A 3 34.03 -18.23 68.38
CA SER A 3 34.26 -17.39 67.20
C SER A 3 32.93 -17.11 66.50
N LEU A 4 32.59 -15.82 66.49
CA LEU A 4 31.58 -15.16 65.64
C LEU A 4 32.02 -15.17 64.18
N ASN A 5 31.05 -15.28 63.25
CA ASN A 5 30.99 -14.60 61.95
C ASN A 5 29.51 -14.76 61.50
N LEU A 6 28.59 -13.79 61.59
CA LEU A 6 28.50 -12.43 61.06
C LEU A 6 28.32 -12.36 59.53
N MET A 7 27.09 -11.97 59.17
CA MET A 7 26.62 -11.24 57.97
C MET A 7 26.05 -12.01 56.77
N GLN A 8 24.74 -11.78 56.61
CA GLN A 8 23.93 -11.84 55.40
C GLN A 8 24.69 -11.48 54.11
N GLY A 9 24.46 -12.29 53.07
CA GLY A 9 24.58 -11.88 51.68
C GLY A 9 23.40 -12.45 50.90
N PHE A 10 22.43 -11.60 50.56
CA PHE A 10 21.30 -11.96 49.71
C PHE A 10 21.80 -12.26 48.30
N ILE A 11 21.69 -13.52 47.88
CA ILE A 11 21.96 -13.94 46.50
C ILE A 11 20.73 -13.58 45.66
N PHE A 12 20.81 -12.51 44.87
CA PHE A 12 19.83 -12.24 43.83
C PHE A 12 20.06 -13.20 42.66
N LEU A 13 19.31 -14.29 42.65
CA LEU A 13 19.30 -15.28 41.57
C LEU A 13 18.46 -14.73 40.42
N VAL A 14 19.11 -14.17 39.40
CA VAL A 14 18.45 -13.70 38.17
C VAL A 14 18.04 -14.94 37.35
N ILE A 15 16.75 -15.25 37.35
CA ILE A 15 16.16 -16.33 36.55
C ILE A 15 16.14 -15.87 35.09
N THR A 16 17.09 -16.34 34.28
CA THR A 16 17.05 -16.21 32.82
C THR A 16 16.02 -17.18 32.26
N SER A 17 14.80 -16.69 32.04
CA SER A 17 13.77 -17.48 31.34
C SER A 17 14.14 -17.58 29.87
N THR A 18 14.56 -18.76 29.44
CA THR A 18 14.73 -19.12 28.03
C THR A 18 13.35 -19.25 27.38
N VAL A 19 12.99 -18.33 26.49
CA VAL A 19 11.83 -18.51 25.61
C VAL A 19 12.18 -19.52 24.52
N ALA A 20 11.47 -20.64 24.55
CA ALA A 20 11.59 -21.75 23.61
C ALA A 20 11.36 -21.28 22.16
N ALA A 21 12.28 -21.63 21.26
CA ALA A 21 12.10 -21.53 19.82
C ALA A 21 11.08 -22.58 19.36
N GLY A 22 9.79 -22.25 19.48
CA GLY A 22 8.69 -23.00 18.87
C GLY A 22 8.54 -22.61 17.41
N ARG A 23 8.78 -23.56 16.49
CA ARG A 23 8.47 -23.45 15.05
C ARG A 23 7.00 -23.07 14.86
N LEU A 24 6.75 -21.88 14.31
CA LEU A 24 5.46 -21.50 13.75
C LEU A 24 5.65 -21.30 12.25
N GLY A 25 5.02 -22.19 11.49
CA GLY A 25 5.00 -22.19 10.04
C GLY A 25 4.51 -20.86 9.48
N ASN A 26 5.17 -20.44 8.40
CA ASN A 26 4.82 -19.26 7.63
C ASN A 26 3.51 -19.52 6.89
N ARG A 27 2.38 -19.39 7.60
CA ARG A 27 1.05 -19.40 7.01
C ARG A 27 0.75 -17.97 6.56
N SER A 28 0.91 -17.71 5.28
CA SER A 28 0.38 -16.53 4.60
C SER A 28 -1.14 -16.49 4.81
N VAL A 29 -1.58 -15.70 5.78
CA VAL A 29 -3.00 -15.41 6.01
C VAL A 29 -3.46 -14.50 4.86
N PRO A 30 -4.42 -14.92 4.02
CA PRO A 30 -5.09 -13.98 3.13
C PRO A 30 -5.95 -13.08 4.01
N SER A 31 -5.59 -11.80 4.05
CA SER A 31 -6.36 -10.80 4.78
C SER A 31 -7.69 -10.56 4.06
N THR A 32 -8.70 -11.36 4.39
CA THR A 32 -10.09 -11.14 4.02
C THR A 32 -10.85 -10.59 5.22
N SER A 33 -10.98 -9.26 5.29
CA SER A 33 -12.13 -8.60 5.91
C SER A 33 -12.16 -7.13 5.54
N GLY A 34 -13.22 -6.76 4.82
CA GLY A 34 -13.44 -5.42 4.31
C GLY A 34 -13.73 -4.41 5.40
N ARG A 35 -13.02 -3.29 5.34
CA ARG A 35 -13.50 -1.93 5.64
C ARG A 35 -12.83 -0.98 4.65
N HIS A 36 -13.65 -0.32 3.85
CA HIS A 36 -13.27 0.76 2.94
C HIS A 36 -12.36 1.77 3.65
N GLY A 37 -11.16 2.06 3.11
CA GLY A 37 -10.44 3.26 3.50
C GLY A 37 -8.91 3.25 3.52
N ASN A 38 -8.22 2.14 3.30
CA ASN A 38 -6.77 2.16 3.10
C ASN A 38 -6.43 1.90 1.63
N ARG A 39 -6.71 2.89 0.77
CA ARG A 39 -6.18 2.89 -0.60
C ARG A 39 -4.66 2.96 -0.44
N ASN A 40 -3.94 1.91 -0.79
CA ASN A 40 -2.48 1.94 -0.86
C ASN A 40 -2.07 3.07 -1.82
N VAL A 41 -1.87 4.27 -1.28
CA VAL A 41 -1.51 5.48 -2.03
C VAL A 41 -0.20 5.23 -2.79
N SER A 42 0.68 4.40 -2.24
CA SER A 42 1.90 3.88 -2.90
C SER A 42 1.64 3.22 -4.25
N ARG A 43 0.49 2.59 -4.47
CA ARG A 43 0.14 1.98 -5.78
C ARG A 43 -0.15 3.02 -6.86
N CYS A 44 -0.37 4.27 -6.47
CA CYS A 44 -0.56 5.40 -7.36
C CYS A 44 0.75 6.13 -7.71
N ASP A 45 1.88 5.69 -7.16
CA ASP A 45 3.19 6.25 -7.40
C ASP A 45 3.81 5.64 -8.67
N ALA A 46 3.88 6.41 -9.76
CA ALA A 46 4.43 5.94 -11.03
C ALA A 46 5.97 5.89 -11.05
N LEU A 47 6.64 6.47 -10.05
CA LEU A 47 8.11 6.44 -9.93
C LEU A 47 8.57 5.16 -9.24
N HIS A 48 7.82 4.70 -8.24
CA HIS A 48 8.20 3.55 -7.41
C HIS A 48 7.36 2.29 -7.62
N SER A 49 6.23 2.38 -8.34
CA SER A 49 5.33 1.26 -8.59
C SER A 49 4.95 1.12 -10.07
N LEU A 50 4.58 -0.10 -10.46
CA LEU A 50 3.97 -0.36 -11.77
C LEU A 50 2.49 0.01 -11.73
N CYS A 51 2.04 0.87 -12.64
CA CYS A 51 0.63 1.28 -12.72
C CYS A 51 -0.23 0.24 -13.46
N HIS A 52 -1.29 -0.27 -12.81
CA HIS A 52 -2.19 -1.30 -13.35
C HIS A 52 -3.55 -0.76 -13.88
N TYR A 53 -3.57 -0.35 -15.14
CA TYR A 53 -4.79 0.21 -15.75
C TYR A 53 -5.88 -0.84 -16.03
N PRO A 54 -7.18 -0.48 -15.94
CA PRO A 54 -7.70 0.89 -15.71
C PRO A 54 -7.82 1.27 -14.22
N TYR A 55 -7.51 0.37 -13.28
CA TYR A 55 -7.78 0.59 -11.85
C TYR A 55 -7.08 1.86 -11.30
N GLU A 56 -5.86 2.11 -11.72
CA GLU A 56 -5.04 3.24 -11.28
C GLU A 56 -5.55 4.59 -11.81
N CYS A 57 -6.47 4.58 -12.79
CA CYS A 57 -7.20 5.79 -13.18
C CYS A 57 -8.09 6.33 -12.04
N LEU A 58 -8.37 5.52 -11.02
CA LEU A 58 -9.13 5.94 -9.84
C LEU A 58 -8.26 6.52 -8.73
N CYS A 59 -6.93 6.59 -8.93
CA CYS A 59 -6.04 7.32 -8.05
C CYS A 59 -6.42 8.80 -8.04
N PHE A 60 -6.40 9.41 -6.85
CA PHE A 60 -6.61 10.85 -6.75
C PHE A 60 -5.46 11.57 -7.47
N TYR A 61 -5.77 12.51 -8.35
CA TYR A 61 -4.79 13.13 -9.24
C TYR A 61 -3.80 14.07 -8.53
N ARG A 62 -4.06 14.45 -7.27
CA ARG A 62 -3.21 15.34 -6.45
C ARG A 62 -2.69 14.64 -5.19
N LEU A 63 -1.81 13.68 -5.37
CA LEU A 63 -1.21 12.88 -4.27
C LEU A 63 0.21 13.33 -3.91
N LYS A 64 0.71 14.41 -4.51
CA LYS A 64 2.06 14.96 -4.30
C LYS A 64 3.19 14.06 -4.80
N PHE A 65 2.94 13.25 -5.81
CA PHE A 65 4.00 12.40 -6.38
C PHE A 65 4.96 13.17 -7.28
N GLY A 66 4.61 14.36 -7.76
CA GLY A 66 5.50 15.16 -8.61
C GLY A 66 4.89 16.53 -8.94
N PRO A 67 5.53 17.30 -9.84
CA PRO A 67 5.01 18.60 -10.24
C PRO A 67 3.65 18.46 -10.93
N MET A 68 2.72 19.33 -10.55
CA MET A 68 1.45 19.51 -11.25
C MET A 68 1.70 20.17 -12.60
N SER A 69 1.08 19.65 -13.66
CA SER A 69 1.21 20.20 -15.00
C SER A 69 -0.17 20.42 -15.62
N SER A 70 -0.45 21.64 -16.06
CA SER A 70 -1.70 22.00 -16.75
C SER A 70 -1.82 21.39 -18.14
N THR A 71 -0.71 21.01 -18.77
CA THR A 71 -0.67 20.37 -20.09
C THR A 71 -0.84 18.85 -20.04
N TRP A 72 -0.79 18.26 -18.84
CA TRP A 72 -1.06 16.85 -18.60
C TRP A 72 -2.56 16.65 -18.38
N TYR A 73 -2.98 15.39 -18.33
CA TYR A 73 -4.37 14.98 -18.16
C TYR A 73 -4.50 13.98 -17.00
N HIS A 74 -5.67 13.95 -16.38
CA HIS A 74 -6.06 12.87 -15.47
C HIS A 74 -7.47 12.41 -15.81
N TYR A 75 -7.79 11.17 -15.44
CA TYR A 75 -9.16 10.67 -15.52
C TYR A 75 -9.94 11.08 -14.27
N SER A 76 -11.12 11.66 -14.49
CA SER A 76 -12.09 12.01 -13.46
C SER A 76 -13.22 10.99 -13.49
N SER A 77 -13.30 10.16 -12.44
CA SER A 77 -14.42 9.23 -12.25
C SER A 77 -15.75 9.93 -11.95
N PHE A 78 -15.73 11.23 -11.64
CA PHE A 78 -16.94 12.02 -11.43
C PHE A 78 -17.58 12.43 -12.77
N THR A 79 -16.78 12.75 -13.77
CA THR A 79 -17.25 13.17 -15.10
C THR A 79 -17.14 12.08 -16.16
N ASP A 80 -16.49 10.96 -15.84
CA ASP A 80 -16.09 9.90 -16.78
C ASP A 80 -15.25 10.42 -17.96
N GLU A 81 -14.40 11.42 -17.69
CA GLU A 81 -13.62 12.11 -18.72
C GLU A 81 -12.15 12.28 -18.33
N CYS A 82 -11.32 12.39 -19.37
CA CYS A 82 -9.93 12.84 -19.25
C CYS A 82 -9.86 14.36 -19.33
N ILE A 83 -9.57 15.00 -18.20
CA ILE A 83 -9.56 16.45 -18.05
C ILE A 83 -8.13 17.00 -17.86
N PRO A 84 -7.86 18.26 -18.25
CA PRO A 84 -6.54 18.87 -18.08
C PRO A 84 -6.11 18.99 -16.61
N GLY A 85 -4.80 18.96 -16.40
CA GLY A 85 -4.16 18.97 -15.09
C GLY A 85 -3.78 17.56 -14.62
N GLY A 86 -2.53 17.34 -14.24
CA GLY A 86 -2.10 16.07 -13.63
C GLY A 86 -0.70 16.15 -13.02
N GLU A 87 -0.44 15.35 -11.99
CA GLU A 87 0.90 15.21 -11.41
C GLU A 87 1.72 14.19 -12.21
N ARG A 88 2.94 14.56 -12.60
CA ARG A 88 3.74 13.77 -13.55
C ARG A 88 4.11 12.36 -13.12
N PHE A 89 4.19 12.12 -11.80
CA PHE A 89 4.55 10.81 -11.24
C PHE A 89 3.38 10.14 -10.52
N ASN A 90 2.15 10.59 -10.81
CA ASN A 90 0.94 9.92 -10.39
C ASN A 90 0.51 8.95 -11.50
N CYS A 91 0.09 7.72 -11.16
CA CYS A 91 -0.45 6.78 -12.13
C CYS A 91 -1.73 7.29 -12.82
N ASN A 92 -2.46 8.25 -12.23
CA ASN A 92 -3.55 8.96 -12.91
C ASN A 92 -3.08 10.25 -13.61
N GLY A 93 -1.79 10.38 -13.91
CA GLY A 93 -1.21 11.49 -14.67
C GLY A 93 -0.75 11.03 -16.05
N PHE A 94 -1.26 11.67 -17.10
CA PHE A 94 -0.97 11.31 -18.49
C PHE A 94 -0.45 12.50 -19.29
N PRO A 95 0.53 12.31 -20.20
CA PRO A 95 1.06 13.39 -21.02
C PRO A 95 0.10 13.85 -22.12
N THR A 96 -0.87 13.01 -22.52
CA THR A 96 -1.84 13.34 -23.57
C THR A 96 -3.25 12.84 -23.22
N LYS A 97 -4.29 13.53 -23.74
CA LYS A 97 -5.69 13.12 -23.57
C LYS A 97 -5.94 11.72 -24.13
N THR A 98 -5.38 11.43 -25.30
CA THR A 98 -5.52 10.13 -25.97
C THR A 98 -4.96 8.99 -25.13
N GLU A 99 -3.82 9.19 -24.46
CA GLU A 99 -3.24 8.17 -23.59
C GLU A 99 -4.12 7.91 -22.36
N CYS A 100 -4.62 8.97 -21.73
CA CYS A 100 -5.59 8.86 -20.65
C CYS A 100 -6.82 8.06 -21.08
N GLN A 101 -7.45 8.42 -22.21
CA GLN A 101 -8.65 7.73 -22.71
C GLN A 101 -8.38 6.26 -23.04
N ARG A 102 -7.21 5.95 -23.60
CA ARG A 102 -6.82 4.58 -23.95
C ARG A 102 -6.66 3.71 -22.70
N ARG A 103 -6.04 4.24 -21.64
CA ARG A 103 -5.77 3.50 -20.39
C ARG A 103 -6.97 3.44 -19.45
N CYS A 104 -7.80 4.48 -19.43
CA CYS A 104 -8.94 4.62 -18.53
C CYS A 104 -10.28 4.26 -19.19
N ASN A 105 -10.27 3.47 -20.26
CA ASN A 105 -11.48 2.99 -20.91
C ASN A 105 -12.10 1.83 -20.11
N PHE A 106 -12.98 2.15 -19.18
CA PHE A 106 -13.73 1.16 -18.38
C PHE A 106 -14.81 0.41 -19.19
N SER A 107 -15.15 0.90 -20.39
CA SER A 107 -16.13 0.28 -21.29
C SER A 107 -15.58 -0.93 -22.04
N ARG A 108 -14.26 -1.16 -22.04
CA ARG A 108 -13.66 -2.35 -22.64
C ARG A 108 -13.89 -3.58 -21.76
N PRO A 109 -14.66 -4.58 -22.23
CA PRO A 109 -15.09 -5.72 -21.42
C PRO A 109 -14.01 -6.81 -21.29
N SER A 110 -12.80 -6.46 -20.83
CA SER A 110 -11.77 -7.46 -20.54
C SER A 110 -11.81 -8.02 -19.11
N GLN A 111 -12.75 -7.58 -18.27
CA GLN A 111 -12.84 -8.03 -16.86
C GLN A 111 -14.23 -8.46 -16.38
N ARG A 112 -15.26 -8.49 -17.26
CA ARG A 112 -16.55 -9.13 -16.93
C ARG A 112 -16.52 -10.67 -16.99
N ARG A 113 -15.38 -11.29 -17.34
CA ARG A 113 -15.19 -12.75 -17.28
C ARG A 113 -14.37 -13.13 -16.05
N LYS A 114 -15.02 -13.16 -14.88
CA LYS A 114 -14.64 -13.97 -13.71
C LYS A 114 -15.71 -13.90 -12.61
N LYS A 115 -16.98 -13.92 -13.02
CA LYS A 115 -18.08 -14.31 -12.13
C LYS A 115 -18.71 -15.53 -12.82
N PHE A 116 -18.70 -16.66 -12.11
CA PHE A 116 -19.13 -18.01 -12.51
C PHE A 116 -18.06 -18.89 -13.18
N SER A 117 -17.25 -19.55 -12.36
CA SER A 117 -17.17 -21.02 -12.26
C SER A 117 -16.79 -21.40 -10.83
#